data_AF-A0A937MKK4-F1
#
_entry.id   AF-A0A937MKK4-F1
#
_cell.length_a   1.000
_cell.length_b   1.000
_cell.length_c   1.000
_cell.angle_alpha   90.00
_cell.angle_beta   90.00
_cell.angle_gamma   90.00
#
_symmetry.space_group_name_H-M   'P 1'
#
loop_
_entity.id
_entity.type
_entity.pdbx_description
1 polymer ?
#
loop_
_entity_poly.entity_id
_entity_poly.type
_entity_poly.pdbx_seq_one_letter_code
_entity_poly.pdbx_strand_id
1 'polypeptide(L)'
;MSQSVETRLQELGIELPKAAAPAANYVPFVVSGSLVFVSGQITIWNGELQYLGTVGDGLSIDDGYQAARLCGLNLIAQVQAACNGDLDRVKRVVKLGGFV
;
A
#
# COMPACT_ATOMS: atom_id res chain seq x y z
N MET A 1 -19.19 3.57 -18.29
CA MET A 1 -17.72 3.66 -18.21
C MET A 1 -17.39 3.89 -16.75
N SER A 2 -16.64 2.97 -16.13
CA SER A 2 -16.22 3.14 -14.74
C SER A 2 -15.15 4.23 -14.68
N GLN A 3 -15.19 5.08 -13.65
CA GLN A 3 -14.14 6.05 -13.37
C GLN A 3 -12.80 5.32 -13.11
N SER A 4 -11.67 5.86 -13.62
CA SER A 4 -10.35 5.25 -13.39
C SER A 4 -9.91 5.40 -11.94
N VAL A 5 -9.07 4.48 -11.48
CA VAL A 5 -8.52 4.52 -10.12
C VAL A 5 -7.73 5.81 -9.88
N GLU A 6 -6.94 6.27 -10.86
CA GLU A 6 -6.16 7.51 -10.76
C GLU A 6 -7.04 8.74 -10.58
N THR A 7 -8.16 8.83 -11.31
CA THR A 7 -9.12 9.94 -11.16
C THR A 7 -9.70 9.97 -9.75
N ARG A 8 -10.07 8.80 -9.22
CA ARG A 8 -10.60 8.69 -7.87
C ARG A 8 -9.57 9.06 -6.79
N LEU A 9 -8.30 8.70 -6.99
CA LEU A 9 -7.23 9.13 -6.08
C LEU A 9 -7.09 10.65 -6.07
N GLN A 10 -7.14 11.30 -7.24
CA GLN A 10 -7.10 12.76 -7.37
C GLN A 10 -8.28 13.45 -6.67
N GLU A 11 -9.51 12.96 -6.89
CA GLU A 11 -10.71 13.52 -6.26
C GLU A 11 -10.69 13.41 -4.72
N LEU A 12 -10.07 12.36 -4.20
CA LEU A 12 -9.89 12.17 -2.77
C LEU A 12 -8.67 12.92 -2.21
N GLY A 13 -7.90 13.61 -3.06
CA GLY A 13 -6.66 14.28 -2.67
C GLY A 13 -5.60 13.30 -2.15
N ILE A 14 -5.57 12.07 -2.68
CA ILE A 14 -4.67 11.01 -2.26
C ILE A 14 -3.49 10.94 -3.20
N GLU A 15 -2.29 11.11 -2.63
CA GLU A 15 -1.04 10.81 -3.30
C GLU A 15 -0.54 9.42 -2.91
N LEU A 16 0.13 8.75 -3.86
CA LEU A 16 0.79 7.47 -3.60
C LEU A 16 2.27 7.71 -3.29
N PRO A 17 2.82 7.01 -2.28
CA PRO A 17 4.26 7.02 -2.03
C PRO A 17 4.99 6.31 -3.17
N LYS A 18 6.29 6.54 -3.27
CA LYS A 18 7.15 5.74 -4.14
C LYS A 18 7.12 4.28 -3.68
N ALA A 19 6.90 3.36 -4.63
CA ALA A 19 6.97 1.93 -4.36
C ALA A 19 8.35 1.58 -3.78
N ALA A 20 8.35 1.05 -2.55
CA ALA A 20 9.57 0.74 -1.83
C ALA A 20 10.38 -0.37 -2.50
N ALA A 21 11.70 -0.22 -2.52
CA ALA A 21 12.63 -1.28 -2.89
C ALA A 21 12.63 -2.39 -1.82
N PRO A 22 13.07 -3.62 -2.18
CA PRO A 22 13.31 -4.69 -1.20
C PRO A 22 14.12 -4.25 0.01
N ALA A 23 13.65 -4.59 1.21
CA ALA A 23 14.41 -4.38 2.44
C ALA A 23 15.50 -5.46 2.66
N ALA A 24 15.36 -6.63 2.03
CA ALA A 24 16.30 -7.74 2.15
C ALA A 24 16.23 -8.65 0.89
N ASN A 25 16.64 -9.92 1.04
CA ASN A 25 16.64 -10.92 -0.04
C ASN A 25 15.24 -11.49 -0.36
N TYR A 26 14.25 -10.61 -0.56
CA TYR A 26 12.90 -10.93 -1.05
C TYR A 26 12.43 -9.83 -2.01
N VAL A 27 11.44 -10.11 -2.85
CA VAL A 27 10.93 -9.14 -3.83
C VAL A 27 9.68 -8.42 -3.30
N PRO A 28 9.35 -7.19 -3.74
CA PRO A 28 8.23 -6.43 -3.20
C PRO A 28 6.86 -7.04 -3.53
N PHE A 29 6.78 -7.78 -4.64
CA PHE A 29 5.64 -8.57 -5.04
C PHE A 29 6.06 -9.69 -6.00
N VAL A 30 5.20 -10.70 -6.14
CA VAL A 30 5.29 -11.73 -7.19
C VAL A 30 3.96 -11.85 -7.91
N VAL A 31 4.01 -12.17 -9.20
CA VAL A 31 2.82 -12.45 -10.01
C VAL A 31 2.74 -13.95 -10.28
N SER A 32 1.61 -14.57 -9.96
CA SER A 32 1.32 -15.98 -10.24
C SER A 32 -0.04 -16.11 -10.90
N GLY A 33 -0.04 -16.37 -12.21
CA GLY A 33 -1.26 -16.32 -13.02
C GLY A 33 -1.87 -14.92 -13.02
N SER A 34 -3.10 -14.79 -12.53
CA SER A 34 -3.82 -13.50 -12.41
C SER A 34 -3.76 -12.89 -11.02
N LEU A 35 -2.99 -13.46 -10.10
CA LEU A 35 -2.83 -12.97 -8.72
C LEU A 35 -1.50 -12.23 -8.56
N VAL A 36 -1.56 -11.06 -7.93
CA VAL A 36 -0.39 -10.33 -7.43
C VAL A 36 -0.32 -10.55 -5.92
N PHE A 37 0.79 -11.12 -5.45
CA PHE A 37 1.08 -11.28 -4.03
C PHE A 37 2.07 -10.21 -3.62
N VAL A 38 1.62 -9.26 -2.80
CA VAL A 38 2.44 -8.14 -2.33
C VAL A 38 3.04 -8.52 -0.97
N SER A 39 4.35 -8.28 -0.80
CA SER A 39 5.02 -8.45 0.48
C SER A 39 4.53 -7.43 1.52
N GLY A 40 4.80 -7.69 2.79
CA GLY A 40 4.39 -6.81 3.88
C GLY A 40 4.82 -5.35 3.64
N GLN A 41 3.86 -4.44 3.76
CA GLN A 41 4.09 -3.01 3.67
C GLN A 41 3.96 -2.41 5.07
N ILE A 42 4.90 -1.53 5.40
CA ILE A 42 4.98 -0.85 6.69
C ILE A 42 4.76 0.65 6.52
N THR A 43 4.86 1.41 7.61
CA THR A 43 4.54 2.83 7.72
C THR A 43 5.64 3.74 7.15
N ILE A 44 6.20 3.39 6.00
CA ILE A 44 7.22 4.19 5.31
C ILE A 44 6.55 5.14 4.31
N TRP A 45 6.84 6.43 4.40
CA TRP A 45 6.52 7.41 3.37
C TRP A 45 7.81 7.86 2.69
N ASN A 46 7.98 7.52 1.41
CA ASN A 46 9.13 7.95 0.61
C ASN A 46 10.51 7.72 1.25
N GLY A 47 10.68 6.60 1.96
CA GLY A 47 11.92 6.20 2.62
C GLY A 47 12.01 6.55 4.11
N GLU A 48 11.04 7.31 4.65
CA GLU A 48 10.99 7.69 6.06
C GLU A 48 9.93 6.90 6.81
N LEU A 49 10.30 6.30 7.95
CA LEU A 49 9.36 5.60 8.83
C LEU A 49 8.55 6.60 9.66
N GLN A 50 7.24 6.65 9.45
CA GLN A 50 6.35 7.66 10.03
C GLN A 50 5.76 7.24 11.38
N TYR A 51 5.48 5.95 11.56
CA TYR A 51 4.85 5.44 12.78
C TYR A 51 5.65 4.25 13.30
N LEU A 52 6.15 4.37 14.53
CA LEU A 52 6.91 3.35 15.23
C LEU A 52 6.43 3.29 16.68
N GLY A 53 5.94 2.13 17.13
CA GLY A 53 5.40 1.93 18.46
C GLY A 53 4.21 0.98 18.47
N THR A 54 3.50 0.93 19.59
CA THR A 54 2.35 0.05 19.80
C THR A 54 1.07 0.88 19.96
N VAL A 55 -0.01 0.51 19.28
CA VAL A 55 -1.30 1.19 19.47
C VAL A 55 -1.83 0.90 20.88
N GLY A 56 -2.18 1.94 21.61
CA GLY A 56 -2.54 1.87 23.03
C GLY A 56 -1.36 1.95 24.00
N ASP A 57 -0.12 1.91 23.49
CA ASP A 57 1.11 2.10 24.26
C ASP A 57 2.13 2.91 23.44
N GLY A 58 2.00 4.23 23.50
CA GLY A 58 2.82 5.20 22.76
C GLY A 58 2.17 5.73 21.48
N LEU A 59 1.25 4.98 20.85
CA LEU A 59 0.44 5.45 19.72
C LEU A 59 -1.05 5.45 20.07
N SER A 60 -1.78 6.47 19.64
CA SER A 60 -3.25 6.51 19.77
C SER A 60 -3.95 5.61 18.75
N ILE A 61 -5.26 5.42 18.91
CA ILE A 61 -6.09 4.71 17.92
C ILE A 61 -6.11 5.47 16.59
N ASP A 62 -6.13 6.82 16.63
CA ASP A 62 -6.10 7.63 15.42
C ASP A 62 -4.75 7.48 14.69
N ASP A 63 -3.64 7.48 15.43
CA ASP A 63 -2.32 7.16 14.87
C ASP A 63 -2.31 5.77 14.23
N GLY A 64 -2.93 4.78 14.88
CA GLY A 64 -3.12 3.44 14.31
C GLY A 64 -3.89 3.44 12.99
N TYR A 65 -4.94 4.26 12.89
CA TYR A 65 -5.71 4.42 11.66
C TYR A 65 -4.87 5.07 10.54
N GLN A 66 -4.10 6.12 10.86
CA GLN A 66 -3.22 6.77 9.89
C GLN A 66 -2.05 5.85 9.48
N ALA A 67 -1.50 5.06 10.41
CA ALA A 67 -0.50 4.04 10.13
C ALA A 67 -1.04 2.98 9.17
N ALA A 68 -2.24 2.45 9.42
CA ALA A 68 -2.89 1.48 8.55
C ALA A 68 -3.20 2.08 7.16
N ARG A 69 -3.64 3.34 7.11
CA ARG A 69 -3.84 4.08 5.86
C ARG A 69 -2.55 4.16 5.06
N LEU A 70 -1.43 4.53 5.69
CA LEU A 70 -0.11 4.59 5.03
C LEU A 70 0.33 3.23 4.50
N CYS A 71 0.18 2.15 5.28
CA CYS A 71 0.43 0.79 4.79
C CYS A 71 -0.45 0.46 3.57
N GLY A 72 -1.72 0.86 3.58
CA GLY A 72 -2.64 0.75 2.45
C GLY A 72 -2.16 1.48 1.20
N LEU A 73 -1.66 2.71 1.35
CA LEU A 73 -1.11 3.48 0.22
C LEU A 73 0.16 2.81 -0.35
N ASN A 74 1.04 2.29 0.51
CA ASN A 74 2.20 1.52 0.08
C ASN A 74 1.80 0.25 -0.68
N LEU A 75 0.75 -0.45 -0.25
CA LEU A 75 0.20 -1.60 -0.99
C LEU A 75 -0.26 -1.20 -2.39
N ILE A 76 -1.01 -0.09 -2.51
CA ILE A 76 -1.50 0.40 -3.80
C ILE A 76 -0.32 0.79 -4.71
N ALA A 77 0.72 1.43 -4.17
CA ALA A 77 1.93 1.78 -4.93
C ALA A 77 2.65 0.52 -5.48
N GLN A 78 2.77 -0.55 -4.69
CA GLN A 78 3.35 -1.81 -5.16
C GLN A 78 2.48 -2.49 -6.22
N VAL A 79 1.16 -2.45 -6.06
CA VAL A 79 0.22 -2.98 -7.06
C VAL A 79 0.31 -2.19 -8.37
N GLN A 80 0.41 -0.86 -8.29
CA GLN A 80 0.62 -0.01 -9.47
C GLN A 80 1.90 -0.41 -10.20
N ALA A 81 3.01 -0.62 -9.47
CA ALA A 81 4.26 -1.10 -10.06
C ALA A 81 4.10 -2.48 -10.72
N ALA A 82 3.40 -3.41 -10.06
CA ALA A 82 3.10 -4.74 -10.61
C ALA A 82 2.22 -4.69 -11.87
N CYS A 83 1.38 -3.65 -11.98
CA CYS A 83 0.52 -3.40 -13.14
C CYS A 83 1.15 -2.46 -14.18
N ASN A 84 2.47 -2.23 -14.13
CA ASN A 84 3.19 -1.37 -15.07
C ASN A 84 2.66 0.08 -15.12
N GLY A 85 2.18 0.59 -13.98
CA GLY A 85 1.65 1.95 -13.85
C GLY A 85 0.13 2.06 -13.94
N ASP A 86 -0.55 1.02 -14.40
CA ASP A 86 -1.99 1.06 -14.69
C ASP A 86 -2.83 0.30 -13.65
N LEU A 87 -3.43 1.02 -12.70
CA LEU A 87 -4.24 0.41 -11.64
C LEU A 87 -5.60 -0.11 -12.13
N ASP A 88 -6.08 0.31 -13.30
CA ASP A 88 -7.36 -0.17 -13.86
C ASP A 88 -7.27 -1.65 -14.31
N ARG A 89 -6.07 -2.21 -14.39
CA ARG A 89 -5.85 -3.66 -14.59
C ARG A 89 -6.28 -4.51 -13.39
N VAL A 90 -6.42 -3.91 -12.21
CA VAL A 90 -6.79 -4.62 -10.98
C VAL A 90 -8.30 -4.88 -10.96
N LYS A 91 -8.69 -6.16 -11.02
CA LYS A 91 -10.12 -6.54 -11.02
C LYS A 91 -10.75 -6.58 -9.63
N ARG A 92 -9.97 -6.96 -8.60
CA ARG A 92 -10.46 -7.17 -7.23
C ARG A 92 -9.30 -7.31 -6.25
N VAL A 93 -9.47 -6.78 -5.03
CA VAL A 93 -8.67 -7.16 -3.87
C VAL A 93 -9.26 -8.45 -3.30
N VAL A 94 -8.57 -9.58 -3.49
CA VAL A 94 -9.08 -10.91 -3.09
C VAL A 94 -8.95 -11.13 -1.58
N LYS A 95 -7.88 -10.60 -0.98
CA LYS A 95 -7.57 -10.73 0.44
C LYS A 95 -6.74 -9.53 0.91
N LEU A 96 -6.99 -9.08 2.13
CA LEU A 96 -6.15 -8.13 2.85
C LEU A 96 -5.78 -8.75 4.21
N GLY A 97 -4.50 -8.74 4.55
CA GLY A 97 -4.01 -9.13 5.88
C GLY A 97 -3.42 -7.89 6.56
N GLY A 98 -3.94 -7.56 7.74
CA GLY A 98 -3.42 -6.48 8.57
C GLY A 98 -2.85 -7.02 9.87
N PHE A 99 -1.72 -6.46 10.29
CA PHE A 99 -1.07 -6.72 11.58
C PHE A 99 -0.91 -5.37 12.28
N VAL A 100 -1.33 -5.30 13.53
CA VAL A 100 -1.34 -4.08 14.36
C VAL A 100 -0.48 -4.35 15.59
#